data_AF-A0A9E2AI64-F1
#
_entry.id   AF-A0A9E2AI64-F1
#
_cell.length_a   1.000
_cell.length_b   1.000
_cell.length_c   1.000
_cell.angle_alpha   90.00
_cell.angle_beta   90.00
_cell.angle_gamma   90.00
#
_symmetry.space_group_name_H-M   'P 1'
#
loop_
_entity.id
_entity.type
_entity.pdbx_description
1 polymer ?
#
loop_
_entity_poly.entity_id
_entity_poly.type
_entity_poly.pdbx_seq_one_letter_code
_entity_poly.pdbx_strand_id
1 'polypeptide(L)'
;MKSMHHKDDIIRKAEKKVKDKKDFAMHLGIYFVVMAFLFWINWMFSPSIWWAFFPLFGWGIGIVAHYISVYGLFGIGSTDWEQRELEKEIMILDQDRSRSDSKETLELKQKIELEDEWDEGDFV
;
A
#
# COMPACT_ATOMS: atom_id res chain seq x y z
N MET A 1 -12.94 -18.10 15.91
CA MET A 1 -12.18 -16.89 16.31
C MET A 1 -11.56 -16.14 15.11
N LYS A 2 -10.99 -16.83 14.10
CA LYS A 2 -10.36 -16.22 12.90
C LYS A 2 -11.25 -15.29 12.05
N SER A 3 -12.57 -15.49 12.03
CA SER A 3 -13.48 -14.68 11.18
C SER A 3 -13.88 -13.32 11.76
N MET A 4 -13.75 -13.10 13.09
CA MET A 4 -13.99 -11.77 13.68
C MET A 4 -12.83 -10.83 13.36
N HIS A 5 -11.58 -11.26 13.59
CA HIS A 5 -10.39 -10.43 13.37
C HIS A 5 -10.28 -9.94 11.92
N HIS A 6 -10.62 -10.81 10.95
CA HIS A 6 -10.60 -10.44 9.53
C HIS A 6 -11.64 -9.35 9.19
N LYS A 7 -12.82 -9.37 9.80
CA LYS A 7 -13.83 -8.32 9.60
C LYS A 7 -13.39 -6.99 10.20
N ASP A 8 -12.82 -7.02 11.41
CA ASP A 8 -12.32 -5.82 12.09
C ASP A 8 -11.17 -5.16 11.31
N ASP A 9 -10.28 -5.95 10.71
CA ASP A 9 -9.22 -5.45 9.85
C ASP A 9 -9.74 -4.80 8.56
N ILE A 10 -10.76 -5.38 7.93
CA ILE A 10 -11.40 -4.79 6.74
C ILE A 10 -12.10 -3.47 7.10
N ILE A 11 -12.82 -3.43 8.23
CA ILE A 11 -13.50 -2.22 8.71
C ILE A 11 -12.48 -1.12 8.99
N ARG A 12 -11.42 -1.42 9.74
CA ARG A 12 -10.34 -0.47 10.04
C ARG A 12 -9.66 0.06 8.77
N LYS A 13 -9.40 -0.81 7.79
CA LYS A 13 -8.87 -0.42 6.47
C LYS A 13 -9.84 0.52 5.74
N ALA A 14 -11.14 0.23 5.75
CA ALA A 14 -12.16 1.07 5.13
C ALA A 14 -12.28 2.44 5.82
N GLU A 15 -12.27 2.48 7.16
CA GLU A 15 -12.29 3.71 7.96
C GLU A 15 -11.09 4.59 7.68
N LYS A 16 -9.88 4.02 7.64
CA LYS A 16 -8.66 4.75 7.28
C LYS A 16 -8.78 5.40 5.89
N LYS A 17 -9.27 4.66 4.89
CA LYS A 17 -9.48 5.20 3.53
C LYS A 17 -10.47 6.36 3.50
N VAL A 18 -11.56 6.27 4.26
CA VAL A 18 -12.56 7.35 4.35
C VAL A 18 -11.96 8.57 5.04
N LYS A 19 -11.19 8.36 6.10
CA LYS A 19 -10.49 9.43 6.82
C LYS A 19 -9.48 10.15 5.91
N ASP A 20 -8.62 9.40 5.22
CA ASP A 20 -7.60 9.96 4.33
C ASP A 20 -8.24 10.82 3.22
N LYS A 21 -9.38 10.37 2.65
CA LYS A 21 -10.18 11.16 1.69
C LYS A 21 -10.76 12.44 2.28
N LYS A 22 -11.29 12.38 3.50
CA LYS A 22 -11.83 13.55 4.20
C LYS A 22 -10.74 14.57 4.52
N ASP A 23 -9.60 14.10 5.02
CA ASP A 23 -8.46 14.95 5.37
C ASP A 23 -7.91 15.65 4.11
N PHE A 24 -7.79 14.92 2.99
CA PHE A 24 -7.43 15.52 1.70
C PHE A 24 -8.43 16.59 1.26
N ALA A 25 -9.74 16.30 1.30
CA ALA A 25 -10.77 17.24 0.89
C ALA A 25 -10.75 18.53 1.74
N MET A 26 -10.50 18.41 3.04
CA MET A 26 -10.34 19.57 3.94
C MET A 26 -9.10 20.39 3.56
N HIS A 27 -7.97 19.73 3.34
CA HIS A 27 -6.71 20.40 2.98
C HIS A 27 -6.82 21.12 1.62
N LEU A 28 -7.48 20.48 0.65
CA LEU A 28 -7.76 21.08 -0.66
C LEU A 28 -8.71 22.28 -0.54
N GLY A 29 -9.74 22.19 0.30
CA GLY A 29 -10.64 23.32 0.57
C GLY A 29 -9.90 24.53 1.15
N ILE A 30 -9.06 24.30 2.17
CA ILE A 30 -8.22 25.34 2.77
C ILE A 30 -7.28 25.94 1.72
N TYR A 31 -6.66 25.11 0.89
CA TYR A 31 -5.79 25.57 -0.20
C TYR A 31 -6.51 26.53 -1.15
N PHE A 32 -7.73 26.20 -1.60
CA PHE A 32 -8.50 27.10 -2.47
C PHE A 32 -8.87 28.43 -1.78
N VAL A 33 -9.27 28.39 -0.51
CA VAL A 33 -9.58 29.60 0.27
C VAL A 33 -8.34 30.50 0.39
N VAL A 34 -7.19 29.92 0.72
CA VAL A 34 -5.93 30.65 0.83
C VAL A 34 -5.52 31.22 -0.53
N MET A 35 -5.59 30.42 -1.61
CA MET A 35 -5.26 30.92 -2.95
C MET A 35 -6.18 32.07 -3.37
N ALA A 36 -7.50 31.95 -3.17
CA ALA A 36 -8.45 33.03 -3.49
C ALA A 36 -8.12 34.31 -2.72
N PHE A 37 -7.77 34.19 -1.43
CA PHE A 37 -7.37 35.32 -0.61
C PHE A 37 -6.06 35.96 -1.10
N LEU A 38 -5.04 35.16 -1.43
CA LEU A 38 -3.76 35.65 -1.95
C LEU A 38 -3.92 36.32 -3.32
N PHE A 39 -4.73 35.75 -4.22
CA PHE A 39 -5.06 36.36 -5.50
C PHE A 39 -5.79 37.70 -5.32
N TRP A 40 -6.70 37.79 -4.34
CA TRP A 40 -7.36 39.05 -4.02
C TRP A 40 -6.36 40.10 -3.52
N ILE A 41 -5.45 39.75 -2.61
CA ILE A 41 -4.38 40.67 -2.16
C ILE A 41 -3.51 41.10 -3.34
N ASN A 42 -3.12 40.15 -4.20
CA ASN A 42 -2.31 40.43 -5.37
C ASN A 42 -2.99 41.45 -6.30
N TRP A 43 -4.29 41.26 -6.55
CA TRP A 43 -5.09 42.19 -7.35
C TRP A 43 -5.18 43.58 -6.74
N MET A 44 -5.35 43.67 -5.42
CA MET A 44 -5.57 44.94 -4.72
C MET A 44 -4.28 45.76 -4.53
N PHE A 45 -3.16 45.10 -4.23
CA PHE A 45 -1.93 45.78 -3.78
C PHE A 45 -0.80 45.76 -4.81
N SER A 46 -0.75 44.79 -5.73
CA SER A 46 0.35 44.67 -6.69
C SER A 46 -0.11 44.01 -8.00
N PRO A 47 -1.01 44.63 -8.77
CA PRO A 47 -1.55 44.03 -9.99
C PRO A 47 -0.49 43.83 -11.09
N SER A 48 0.65 44.53 -11.03
CA SER A 48 1.75 44.38 -11.98
C SER A 48 2.65 43.17 -11.72
N ILE A 49 2.68 42.64 -10.49
CA ILE A 49 3.56 41.53 -10.09
C ILE A 49 2.69 40.40 -9.56
N TRP A 50 2.65 39.29 -10.26
CA TRP A 50 1.78 38.16 -9.94
C TRP A 50 2.44 37.19 -8.95
N TRP A 51 2.79 37.69 -7.77
CA TRP A 51 3.51 36.88 -6.77
C TRP A 51 2.66 35.73 -6.21
N ALA A 52 1.32 35.80 -6.33
CA ALA A 52 0.41 34.72 -5.94
C ALA A 52 0.64 33.39 -6.70
N PHE A 53 1.35 33.41 -7.84
CA PHE A 53 1.74 32.18 -8.53
C PHE A 53 2.80 31.36 -7.78
N PHE A 54 3.68 31.98 -7.00
CA PHE A 54 4.69 31.25 -6.24
C PHE A 54 4.09 30.26 -5.24
N PRO A 55 3.16 30.66 -4.35
CA PRO A 55 2.50 29.71 -3.46
C PRO A 55 1.55 28.76 -4.20
N LEU A 56 0.96 29.18 -5.33
CA LEU A 56 0.16 28.28 -6.17
C LEU A 56 1.00 27.10 -6.71
N PHE A 57 2.16 27.37 -7.31
CA PHE A 57 3.01 26.30 -7.84
C PHE A 57 3.76 25.56 -6.73
N GLY A 58 4.26 26.28 -5.72
CA GLY A 58 5.02 25.69 -4.62
C GLY A 58 4.18 24.71 -3.81
N TRP A 59 3.02 25.13 -3.31
CA TRP A 59 2.15 24.27 -2.51
C TRP A 59 1.22 23.40 -3.36
N GLY A 60 0.88 23.84 -4.57
CA GLY A 60 0.06 23.07 -5.50
C GLY A 60 0.69 21.71 -5.86
N ILE A 61 2.02 21.64 -5.98
CA ILE A 61 2.72 20.36 -6.18
C ILE A 61 2.48 19.40 -5.00
N GLY A 62 2.51 19.89 -3.76
CA GLY A 62 2.22 19.10 -2.56
C GLY A 62 0.78 18.58 -2.53
N ILE A 63 -0.18 19.40 -2.94
CA ILE A 63 -1.59 18.99 -3.09
C ILE A 63 -1.74 17.88 -4.13
N VAL A 64 -1.08 18.01 -5.29
CA VAL A 64 -1.11 16.99 -6.34
C VAL A 64 -0.47 15.68 -5.85
N ALA A 65 0.66 15.75 -5.16
CA ALA A 65 1.29 14.57 -4.57
C ALA A 65 0.38 13.88 -3.53
N HIS A 66 -0.29 14.65 -2.68
CA HIS A 66 -1.26 14.10 -1.71
C HIS A 66 -2.47 13.47 -2.40
N TYR A 67 -2.98 14.10 -3.47
CA TYR A 67 -4.06 13.53 -4.28
C TYR A 67 -3.66 12.15 -4.85
N ILE A 68 -2.46 12.03 -5.40
CA ILE A 68 -1.94 10.77 -5.94
C ILE A 68 -1.82 9.70 -4.84
N SER A 69 -1.38 10.06 -3.64
CA SER A 69 -1.28 9.12 -2.51
C SER A 69 -2.66 8.58 -2.07
N VAL A 70 -3.67 9.44 -2.03
CA VAL A 70 -5.01 9.07 -1.55
C VAL A 70 -5.84 8.35 -2.62
N TYR A 71 -5.82 8.84 -3.86
CA TYR A 71 -6.67 8.35 -4.93
C TYR A 71 -5.93 7.44 -5.93
N GLY A 72 -4.61 7.50 -5.96
CA GLY A 72 -3.79 6.87 -6.99
C GLY A 72 -3.80 7.66 -8.29
N LEU A 73 -2.86 7.34 -9.17
CA LEU A 73 -2.81 7.80 -10.54
C LEU A 73 -2.67 6.60 -11.47
N PHE A 74 -3.61 6.39 -12.40
CA PHE A 74 -3.57 5.30 -13.38
C PHE A 74 -3.29 3.90 -12.78
N GLY A 75 -3.82 3.61 -11.58
CA GLY A 75 -3.65 2.32 -10.90
C GLY A 75 -2.36 2.15 -10.09
N ILE A 76 -1.50 3.17 -10.04
CA ILE A 76 -0.22 3.20 -9.31
C ILE A 76 -0.24 4.40 -8.32
N GLY A 77 0.42 4.29 -7.18
CA GLY A 77 0.56 5.34 -6.17
C GLY A 77 -0.48 5.41 -5.02
N SER A 78 -1.66 4.79 -5.14
CA SER A 78 -2.60 4.66 -4.01
C SER A 78 -2.15 3.69 -2.92
N THR A 79 -2.49 3.95 -1.66
CA THR A 79 -2.30 2.99 -0.55
C THR A 79 -2.92 1.60 -0.83
N ASP A 80 -3.91 1.55 -1.72
CA ASP A 80 -4.62 0.33 -2.11
C ASP A 80 -3.83 -0.56 -3.09
N TRP A 81 -3.04 0.01 -4.02
CA TRP A 81 -2.16 -0.82 -4.85
C TRP A 81 -1.00 -1.35 -4.01
N GLU A 82 -0.42 -0.54 -3.11
CA GLU A 82 0.72 -0.94 -2.27
C GLU A 82 0.34 -2.16 -1.43
N GLN A 83 -0.83 -2.12 -0.79
CA GLN A 83 -1.32 -3.26 -0.02
C GLN A 83 -1.59 -4.49 -0.87
N ARG A 84 -2.16 -4.33 -2.07
CA ARG A 84 -2.41 -5.47 -2.96
C ARG A 84 -1.12 -6.14 -3.41
N GLU A 85 -0.10 -5.36 -3.75
CA GLU A 85 1.17 -5.92 -4.19
C GLU A 85 1.94 -6.57 -3.04
N LEU A 86 1.90 -5.95 -1.85
CA LEU A 86 2.46 -6.54 -0.64
C LEU A 86 1.78 -7.88 -0.26
N GLU A 87 0.44 -7.95 -0.35
CA GLU A 87 -0.30 -9.19 -0.08
C GLU A 87 0.05 -10.30 -1.08
N LYS A 88 0.26 -9.98 -2.37
CA LYS A 88 0.74 -10.96 -3.36
C LYS A 88 2.12 -11.49 -3.02
N GLU A 89 3.05 -10.60 -2.68
CA GLU A 89 4.43 -11.00 -2.38
C GLU A 89 4.49 -11.91 -1.16
N ILE A 90 3.71 -11.60 -0.11
CA ILE A 90 3.60 -12.45 1.08
C ILE A 90 3.03 -13.83 0.72
N MET A 91 2.01 -13.91 -0.14
CA MET A 91 1.46 -15.21 -0.58
C MET A 91 2.46 -16.05 -1.36
N ILE A 92 3.25 -15.42 -2.23
CA ILE A 92 4.29 -16.12 -3.02
C ILE A 92 5.36 -16.68 -2.08
N LEU A 93 5.83 -15.89 -1.11
CA LEU A 93 6.85 -16.32 -0.15
C LEU A 93 6.35 -17.46 0.76
N ASP A 94 5.10 -17.41 1.22
CA ASP A 94 4.50 -18.48 2.02
C ASP A 94 4.32 -19.77 1.20
N GLN A 95 3.91 -19.64 -0.06
CA GLN A 95 3.82 -20.75 -0.99
C GLN A 95 5.18 -21.40 -1.24
N ASP A 96 6.23 -20.61 -1.48
CA ASP A 96 7.57 -21.13 -1.73
C ASP A 96 8.15 -21.83 -0.48
N ARG A 97 7.93 -21.25 0.70
CA ARG A 97 8.27 -21.86 1.99
C ARG A 97 7.59 -23.21 2.19
N SER A 98 6.27 -23.30 1.96
CA SER A 98 5.52 -24.56 2.11
C SER A 98 5.96 -25.63 1.11
N ARG A 99 6.36 -25.21 -0.10
CA ARG A 99 6.90 -26.11 -1.13
C ARG A 99 8.29 -26.64 -0.75
N SER A 100 9.13 -25.82 -0.13
CA SER A 100 10.43 -26.23 0.41
C SER A 100 10.27 -27.28 1.51
N ASP A 101 9.46 -27.02 2.53
CA ASP A 101 9.16 -27.98 3.61
C ASP A 101 8.65 -29.32 3.04
N SER A 102 7.74 -29.26 2.05
CA SER A 102 7.20 -30.45 1.42
C SER A 102 8.29 -31.28 0.72
N LYS A 103 9.22 -30.64 0.01
CA LYS A 103 10.33 -31.36 -0.64
C LYS A 103 11.26 -32.02 0.38
N GLU A 104 11.62 -31.32 1.44
CA GLU A 104 12.48 -31.85 2.49
C GLU A 104 11.84 -33.08 3.16
N THR A 105 10.54 -33.03 3.46
CA THR A 105 9.83 -34.18 4.03
C THR A 105 9.76 -35.38 3.08
N LEU A 106 9.66 -35.16 1.77
CA LEU A 106 9.67 -36.22 0.76
C LEU A 106 11.06 -36.86 0.63
N GLU A 107 12.13 -36.06 0.63
CA GLU A 107 13.52 -36.56 0.60
C GLU A 107 13.85 -37.38 1.85
N LEU A 108 13.40 -36.94 3.03
CA LEU A 108 13.57 -37.69 4.27
C LEU A 108 12.82 -39.03 4.23
N LYS A 109 11.59 -39.06 3.74
CA LYS A 109 10.82 -40.31 3.58
C LYS A 109 11.49 -41.26 2.61
N GLN A 110 11.93 -40.76 1.47
CA GLN A 110 12.64 -41.57 0.49
C GLN A 110 13.94 -42.14 1.08
N LYS A 111 14.68 -41.34 1.86
CA LYS A 111 15.90 -41.79 2.51
C LYS A 111 15.62 -42.89 3.55
N ILE A 112 14.58 -42.74 4.37
CA ILE A 112 14.19 -43.75 5.37
C ILE A 112 13.74 -45.05 4.67
N GLU A 113 12.92 -44.94 3.62
CA GLU A 113 12.43 -46.11 2.89
C GLU A 113 13.57 -46.85 2.16
N LEU A 114 14.53 -46.11 1.62
CA LEU A 114 15.77 -46.71 1.12
C LEU A 114 16.59 -47.34 2.25
N GLU A 115 16.67 -46.74 3.45
CA GLU A 115 17.45 -47.32 4.54
C GLU A 115 16.80 -48.62 5.09
N ASP A 116 15.47 -48.66 5.18
CA ASP A 116 14.71 -49.85 5.57
C ASP A 116 14.81 -51.00 4.53
N GLU A 117 14.78 -50.69 3.22
CA GLU A 117 14.89 -51.69 2.14
C GLU A 117 16.26 -52.38 2.10
N TRP A 118 17.33 -51.66 2.46
CA TRP A 118 18.69 -52.23 2.52
C TRP A 118 18.91 -53.09 3.76
N ASP A 119 18.30 -52.75 4.91
CA ASP A 119 18.41 -53.55 6.14
C ASP A 119 17.71 -54.92 6.00
N GLU A 120 16.58 -55.00 5.28
CA GLU A 120 15.90 -56.29 5.02
C GLU A 120 16.64 -57.20 4.02
N GLY A 121 17.47 -56.64 3.14
CA GLY A 121 18.19 -57.35 2.07
C GLY A 121 19.45 -58.12 2.52
N ASP A 122 20.00 -57.81 3.69
CA ASP A 122 21.28 -58.35 4.19
C ASP A 122 21.12 -59.54 5.17
N PHE A 123 19.90 -60.06 5.37
CA PHE A 123 19.60 -61.17 6.31
C PHE A 123 19.35 -62.55 5.66
N VAL A 124 19.81 -62.82 4.43
CA VAL A 124 19.76 -64.16 3.79
C VAL A 124 21.13 -64.65 3.34
#